data_AF-A0A380CPN0-F1
#
_entry.id   AF-A0A380CPN0-F1
#
_cell.length_a   1.000
_cell.length_b   1.000
_cell.length_c   1.000
_cell.angle_alpha   90.00
_cell.angle_beta   90.00
_cell.angle_gamma   90.00
#
_symmetry.space_group_name_H-M   'P 1'
#
loop_
_entity.id
_entity.type
_entity.pdbx_description
1 polymer ?
#
loop_
_entity_poly.entity_id
_entity_poly.type
_entity_poly.pdbx_seq_one_letter_code
_entity_poly.pdbx_strand_id
1 'polypeptide(L)'
;MAILFAPNIGWKDKKPVVTLGSAYDQLNDTEKYIRPLQRKGIKVLVSFLGAMQNYNMEEIEKISLQIRQIVVRYGLDGINFDDEYQSYDGIDMPVENNYSYTMLIKRCKELMPDKIVSFYNIGTTPQVANGVTPGDYLDYAWQAYYGSYYAPSVPGLTDKKKLGPGAAWIPAAGGQGGNVTDVYTAENIARRTIQDGYGVMVFYDLTATAQMTWMERVGKALYNDDVITIEDPYRL
;
A
#
# COMPACT_ATOMS: atom_id res chain seq x y z
N MET A 1 -4.76 8.19 -4.08
CA MET A 1 -4.16 7.01 -4.74
C MET A 1 -5.13 5.84 -4.57
N ALA A 2 -5.14 4.88 -5.49
CA ALA A 2 -5.85 3.61 -5.35
C ALA A 2 -4.83 2.47 -5.29
N ILE A 3 -5.07 1.46 -4.47
CA ILE A 3 -4.13 0.35 -4.26
C ILE A 3 -4.86 -0.97 -4.50
N LEU A 4 -4.36 -1.76 -5.44
CA LEU A 4 -4.83 -3.10 -5.74
C LEU A 4 -4.25 -4.06 -4.70
N PHE A 5 -5.10 -4.74 -3.93
CA PHE A 5 -4.71 -5.55 -2.78
C PHE A 5 -5.15 -7.02 -2.96
N ALA A 6 -4.26 -8.03 -2.93
CA ALA A 6 -2.79 -7.99 -3.03
C ALA A 6 -2.27 -9.28 -3.70
N PRO A 7 -1.26 -9.24 -4.60
CA PRO A 7 -0.43 -10.40 -4.93
C PRO A 7 0.49 -10.75 -3.75
N ASN A 8 0.92 -12.01 -3.69
CA ASN A 8 1.74 -12.50 -2.58
C ASN A 8 3.24 -12.54 -2.93
N ILE A 9 4.08 -12.23 -1.95
CA ILE A 9 5.54 -12.33 -2.01
C ILE A 9 6.02 -13.37 -0.99
N GLY A 10 6.87 -14.30 -1.41
CA GLY A 10 7.30 -15.41 -0.55
C GLY A 10 8.23 -16.39 -1.26
N TRP A 11 8.14 -17.66 -0.89
CA TRP A 11 8.91 -18.74 -1.50
C TRP A 11 8.00 -19.81 -2.09
N LYS A 12 8.48 -20.42 -3.18
CA LYS A 12 7.92 -21.65 -3.75
C LYS A 12 9.05 -22.46 -4.35
N ASP A 13 9.08 -23.76 -4.08
CA ASP A 13 10.09 -24.69 -4.59
C ASP A 13 11.53 -24.18 -4.37
N LYS A 14 11.80 -23.64 -3.18
CA LYS A 14 13.10 -23.05 -2.77
C LYS A 14 13.52 -21.81 -3.55
N LYS A 15 12.58 -21.08 -4.15
CA LYS A 15 12.86 -19.85 -4.90
C LYS A 15 11.96 -18.70 -4.46
N PRO A 16 12.49 -17.47 -4.37
CA PRO A 16 11.67 -16.28 -4.15
C PRO A 16 10.71 -16.08 -5.32
N VAL A 17 9.43 -15.87 -5.01
CA VAL A 17 8.38 -15.74 -6.02
C VAL A 17 7.37 -14.65 -5.65
N VAL A 18 6.84 -14.00 -6.68
CA VAL A 18 5.64 -13.18 -6.59
C VAL A 18 4.49 -13.92 -7.27
N THR A 19 3.41 -14.19 -6.54
CA THR A 19 2.24 -14.94 -7.03
C THR A 19 1.04 -14.01 -7.16
N LEU A 20 0.41 -14.00 -8.34
CA LEU A 20 -0.86 -13.29 -8.55
C LEU A 20 -2.01 -14.29 -8.38
N GLY A 21 -2.98 -13.94 -7.54
CA GLY A 21 -4.25 -14.67 -7.48
C GLY A 21 -5.10 -14.45 -8.74
N SER A 22 -6.06 -15.35 -8.99
CA SER A 22 -6.94 -15.30 -10.17
C SER A 22 -7.78 -14.02 -10.28
N ALA A 23 -8.02 -13.31 -9.16
CA ALA A 23 -8.67 -12.00 -9.18
C ALA A 23 -7.92 -10.98 -10.07
N TYR A 24 -6.60 -11.12 -10.22
CA TYR A 24 -5.79 -10.26 -11.08
C TYR A 24 -5.94 -10.56 -12.57
N ASP A 25 -6.53 -11.69 -12.96
CA ASP A 25 -6.77 -12.02 -14.36
C ASP A 25 -7.72 -11.03 -15.02
N GLN A 26 -8.66 -10.48 -14.26
CA GLN A 26 -9.58 -9.43 -14.73
C GLN A 26 -8.84 -8.12 -15.06
N LEU A 27 -7.70 -7.87 -14.39
CA LEU A 27 -6.89 -6.67 -14.62
C LEU A 27 -6.08 -6.73 -15.92
N ASN A 28 -6.11 -7.84 -16.67
CA ASN A 28 -5.59 -7.86 -18.04
C ASN A 28 -6.30 -6.83 -18.93
N ASP A 29 -7.58 -6.50 -18.65
CA ASP A 29 -8.27 -5.38 -19.26
C ASP A 29 -7.97 -4.06 -18.53
N THR A 30 -6.72 -3.60 -18.65
CA THR A 30 -6.25 -2.37 -17.98
C THR A 30 -7.02 -1.13 -18.43
N GLU A 31 -7.52 -1.11 -19.67
CA GLU A 31 -8.31 0.00 -20.22
C GLU A 31 -9.67 0.13 -19.54
N LYS A 32 -10.23 -0.98 -19.05
CA LYS A 32 -11.46 -0.97 -18.26
C LYS A 32 -11.23 -0.64 -16.79
N TYR A 33 -10.24 -1.23 -16.14
CA TYR A 33 -10.14 -1.18 -14.67
C TYR A 33 -9.09 -0.21 -14.10
N ILE A 34 -8.07 0.18 -14.88
CA ILE A 34 -6.93 0.96 -14.36
C ILE A 34 -6.85 2.33 -15.03
N ARG A 35 -6.86 2.37 -16.37
CA ARG A 35 -6.67 3.60 -17.16
C ARG A 35 -7.72 4.67 -16.88
N PRO A 36 -9.00 4.37 -16.62
CA PRO A 36 -9.98 5.41 -16.28
C PRO A 36 -9.62 6.18 -15.01
N LEU A 37 -9.05 5.50 -14.00
CA LEU A 37 -8.57 6.13 -12.78
C LEU A 37 -7.34 7.01 -13.07
N GLN A 38 -6.36 6.48 -13.80
CA GLN A 38 -5.13 7.20 -14.14
C GLN A 38 -5.38 8.45 -14.99
N ARG A 39 -6.32 8.40 -15.95
CA ARG A 39 -6.75 9.56 -16.75
C ARG A 39 -7.38 10.67 -15.90
N LYS A 40 -7.99 10.32 -14.77
CA LYS A 40 -8.49 11.28 -13.76
C LYS A 40 -7.38 11.77 -12.79
N GLY A 41 -6.13 11.37 -13.02
CA GLY A 41 -4.98 11.74 -12.17
C GLY A 41 -4.80 10.86 -10.93
N ILE A 42 -5.64 9.83 -10.74
CA ILE A 42 -5.52 8.90 -9.61
C ILE A 42 -4.40 7.91 -9.90
N LYS A 43 -3.34 7.95 -9.08
CA LYS A 43 -2.26 6.96 -9.14
C LYS A 43 -2.78 5.60 -8.67
N VAL A 44 -2.49 4.55 -9.43
CA VAL A 44 -2.88 3.16 -9.14
C VAL A 44 -1.64 2.34 -8.82
N LEU A 45 -1.57 1.84 -7.60
CA LEU A 45 -0.47 1.02 -7.08
C LEU A 45 -0.94 -0.43 -6.91
N VAL A 46 -0.01 -1.36 -6.71
CA VAL A 46 -0.29 -2.72 -6.25
C VAL A 46 0.39 -2.96 -4.90
N SER A 47 -0.33 -3.53 -3.94
CA SER A 47 0.24 -3.94 -2.65
C SER A 47 0.75 -5.37 -2.75
N PHE A 48 2.00 -5.63 -2.37
CA PHE A 48 2.55 -6.96 -2.21
C PHE A 48 2.45 -7.38 -0.75
N LEU A 49 1.81 -8.52 -0.51
CA LEU A 49 1.54 -9.06 0.82
C LEU A 49 2.40 -10.31 1.07
N GLY A 50 3.14 -10.36 2.17
CA GLY A 50 3.93 -11.53 2.52
C GLY A 50 5.29 -11.16 3.10
N ALA A 51 6.30 -11.99 2.84
CA ALA A 51 7.63 -11.78 3.40
C ALA A 51 8.37 -10.64 2.72
N MET A 52 8.79 -9.65 3.52
CA MET A 52 9.68 -8.56 3.08
C MET A 52 11.13 -8.75 3.52
N GLN A 53 11.40 -9.83 4.27
CA GLN A 53 12.68 -10.10 4.90
C GLN A 53 13.31 -11.43 4.47
N ASN A 54 14.55 -11.65 4.92
CA ASN A 54 15.28 -12.92 4.84
C ASN A 54 15.62 -13.38 3.41
N TYR A 55 15.67 -12.44 2.48
CA TYR A 55 16.24 -12.64 1.15
C TYR A 55 17.73 -12.25 1.12
N ASN A 56 18.55 -13.04 0.43
CA ASN A 56 19.90 -12.63 0.08
C ASN A 56 19.89 -11.68 -1.15
N MET A 57 21.02 -11.08 -1.49
CA MET A 57 21.10 -10.09 -2.59
C MET A 57 20.68 -10.63 -3.96
N GLU A 58 20.94 -11.90 -4.26
CA GLU A 58 20.51 -12.54 -5.52
C GLU A 58 18.99 -12.74 -5.54
N GLU A 59 18.40 -13.12 -4.40
CA GLU A 59 16.96 -13.28 -4.25
C GLU A 59 16.22 -11.95 -4.33
N ILE A 60 16.79 -10.89 -3.73
CA ILE A 60 16.29 -9.52 -3.83
C ILE A 60 16.26 -9.07 -5.30
N GLU A 61 17.30 -9.36 -6.08
CA GLU A 61 17.32 -9.06 -7.51
C GLU A 61 16.16 -9.75 -8.24
N LYS A 62 16.00 -11.07 -8.02
CA LYS A 62 14.96 -11.88 -8.67
C LYS A 62 13.56 -11.39 -8.32
N ILE A 63 13.30 -11.07 -7.05
CA ILE A 63 11.97 -10.68 -6.60
C ILE A 63 11.64 -9.25 -7.04
N SER A 64 12.61 -8.34 -7.04
CA SER A 64 12.44 -6.97 -7.54
C SER A 64 12.15 -6.93 -9.04
N LEU A 65 12.75 -7.83 -9.82
CA LEU A 65 12.46 -7.97 -11.24
C LEU A 65 11.03 -8.50 -11.50
N GLN A 66 10.55 -9.45 -10.69
CA GLN A 66 9.16 -9.94 -10.77
C GLN A 66 8.16 -8.83 -10.42
N ILE A 67 8.43 -8.06 -9.37
CA ILE A 67 7.64 -6.87 -8.99
C ILE A 67 7.58 -5.87 -10.16
N ARG A 68 8.74 -5.53 -10.75
CA ARG A 68 8.80 -4.63 -11.92
C ARG A 68 7.99 -5.17 -13.10
N GLN A 69 8.06 -6.48 -13.38
CA GLN A 69 7.29 -7.08 -14.46
C GLN A 69 5.78 -6.87 -14.27
N ILE A 70 5.26 -6.97 -13.05
CA ILE A 70 3.84 -6.73 -12.74
C ILE A 70 3.48 -5.25 -12.96
N VAL A 71 4.30 -4.33 -12.44
CA VAL A 71 4.09 -2.88 -12.62
C VAL A 71 4.07 -2.51 -14.11
N VAL A 72 5.01 -3.04 -14.89
CA VAL A 72 5.09 -2.80 -16.34
C VAL A 72 3.91 -3.45 -17.07
N ARG A 73 3.57 -4.71 -16.77
CA ARG A 73 2.50 -5.47 -17.43
C ARG A 73 1.15 -4.74 -17.34
N TYR A 74 0.81 -4.23 -16.16
CA TYR A 74 -0.48 -3.54 -15.94
C TYR A 74 -0.39 -2.02 -16.12
N GLY A 75 0.82 -1.47 -16.32
CA GLY A 75 1.05 -0.03 -16.43
C GLY A 75 0.68 0.71 -15.15
N LEU A 76 1.13 0.22 -14.00
CA LEU A 76 0.86 0.79 -12.68
C LEU A 76 1.78 1.98 -12.38
N ASP A 77 1.35 2.81 -11.44
CA ASP A 77 2.09 3.98 -10.97
C ASP A 77 3.07 3.66 -9.84
N GLY A 78 2.99 2.47 -9.24
CA GLY A 78 3.87 2.09 -8.15
C GLY A 78 3.47 0.84 -7.39
N ILE A 79 4.13 0.66 -6.25
CA ILE A 79 4.00 -0.50 -5.38
C ILE A 79 3.81 -0.07 -3.93
N ASN A 80 3.13 -0.90 -3.16
CA ASN A 80 3.08 -0.84 -1.71
C ASN A 80 3.60 -2.15 -1.13
N PHE A 81 4.37 -2.11 -0.06
CA PHE A 81 4.79 -3.30 0.68
C PHE A 81 3.98 -3.46 1.96
N ASP A 82 3.53 -4.68 2.22
CA ASP A 82 2.74 -5.10 3.36
C ASP A 82 3.33 -6.40 3.95
N ASP A 83 4.06 -6.28 5.07
CA ASP A 83 4.82 -7.37 5.70
C ASP A 83 3.95 -8.19 6.67
N GLU A 84 2.86 -8.75 6.16
CA GLU A 84 1.98 -9.66 6.89
C GLU A 84 1.86 -11.02 6.18
N TYR A 85 1.51 -12.05 6.94
CA TYR A 85 1.24 -13.40 6.41
C TYR A 85 2.40 -14.03 5.64
N GLN A 86 3.63 -13.88 6.16
CA GLN A 86 4.83 -14.48 5.59
C GLN A 86 4.65 -15.99 5.40
N SER A 87 4.95 -16.48 4.19
CA SER A 87 4.93 -17.90 3.84
C SER A 87 6.29 -18.31 3.30
N TYR A 88 6.85 -19.36 3.89
CA TYR A 88 8.16 -19.94 3.58
C TYR A 88 8.00 -21.30 2.89
N ASP A 89 6.99 -21.43 2.03
CA ASP A 89 6.58 -22.71 1.47
C ASP A 89 7.73 -23.40 0.70
N GLY A 90 8.08 -24.60 1.15
CA GLY A 90 9.09 -25.45 0.51
C GLY A 90 10.54 -25.12 0.87
N ILE A 91 10.79 -24.24 1.85
CA ILE A 91 12.13 -24.02 2.45
C ILE A 91 12.11 -24.28 3.96
N ASP A 92 13.28 -24.56 4.54
CA ASP A 92 13.50 -24.31 5.96
C ASP A 92 13.44 -22.80 6.22
N MET A 93 13.22 -22.39 7.47
CA MET A 93 13.25 -20.97 7.84
C MET A 93 14.49 -20.29 7.24
N PRO A 94 14.31 -19.24 6.42
CA PRO A 94 15.44 -18.61 5.76
C PRO A 94 16.35 -17.96 6.79
N VAL A 95 17.62 -17.79 6.41
CA VAL A 95 18.62 -17.17 7.29
C VAL A 95 18.20 -15.73 7.57
N GLU A 96 17.97 -15.45 8.84
CA GLU A 96 17.58 -14.11 9.29
C GLU A 96 18.61 -13.07 8.88
N ASN A 97 18.11 -11.95 8.37
CA ASN A 97 18.96 -10.80 8.12
C ASN A 97 18.21 -9.49 8.29
N ASN A 98 18.95 -8.44 8.68
CA ASN A 98 18.40 -7.11 8.96
C ASN A 98 18.50 -6.14 7.78
N TYR A 99 19.02 -6.58 6.62
CA TYR A 99 19.25 -5.72 5.46
C TYR A 99 18.24 -5.90 4.34
N SER A 100 17.63 -7.08 4.23
CA SER A 100 16.81 -7.49 3.08
C SER A 100 15.72 -6.51 2.73
N TYR A 101 14.92 -6.04 3.70
CA TYR A 101 13.81 -5.15 3.39
C TYR A 101 14.28 -3.81 2.82
N THR A 102 15.28 -3.18 3.45
CA THR A 102 15.85 -1.92 2.95
C THR A 102 16.48 -2.08 1.58
N MET A 103 17.17 -3.21 1.34
CA MET A 103 17.77 -3.50 0.05
C MET A 103 16.72 -3.81 -1.03
N LEU A 104 15.60 -4.44 -0.68
CA LEU A 104 14.45 -4.65 -1.56
C LEU A 104 13.79 -3.32 -1.96
N ILE A 105 13.51 -2.44 -0.99
CA ILE A 105 12.96 -1.09 -1.25
C ILE A 105 13.88 -0.33 -2.21
N LYS A 106 15.18 -0.27 -1.87
CA LYS A 106 16.19 0.38 -2.72
C LYS A 106 16.17 -0.20 -4.13
N ARG A 107 16.20 -1.53 -4.25
CA ARG A 107 16.31 -2.16 -5.56
C ARG A 107 15.07 -1.94 -6.43
N CYS A 108 13.87 -2.02 -5.86
CA CYS A 108 12.64 -1.69 -6.56
C CYS A 108 12.61 -0.23 -7.04
N LYS A 109 13.05 0.72 -6.20
CA LYS A 109 13.15 2.13 -6.59
C LYS A 109 14.19 2.35 -7.71
N GLU A 110 15.34 1.70 -7.67
CA GLU A 110 16.35 1.79 -8.73
C GLU A 110 15.87 1.21 -10.07
N LEU A 111 15.11 0.12 -10.03
CA LEU A 111 14.52 -0.52 -11.21
C LEU A 111 13.37 0.30 -11.82
N MET A 112 12.73 1.15 -11.01
CA MET A 112 11.52 1.90 -11.34
C MET A 112 11.57 3.32 -10.74
N PRO A 113 12.53 4.17 -11.14
CA PRO A 113 12.81 5.45 -10.48
C PRO A 113 11.65 6.45 -10.59
N ASP A 114 10.80 6.31 -11.60
CA ASP A 114 9.61 7.13 -11.84
C ASP A 114 8.36 6.64 -11.08
N LYS A 115 8.43 5.47 -10.44
CA LYS A 115 7.29 4.83 -9.78
C LYS A 115 7.29 5.08 -8.28
N ILE A 116 6.08 5.09 -7.71
CA ILE A 116 5.87 5.21 -6.28
C ILE A 116 6.29 3.89 -5.59
N VAL A 117 7.01 3.98 -4.49
CA VAL A 117 7.31 2.88 -3.57
C VAL A 117 6.85 3.32 -2.18
N SER A 118 5.85 2.62 -1.64
CA SER A 118 5.28 2.92 -0.34
C SER A 118 5.33 1.74 0.63
N PHE A 119 5.17 2.05 1.91
CA PHE A 119 5.17 1.07 3.00
C PHE A 119 3.91 1.18 3.86
N TYR A 120 3.17 0.08 3.97
CA TYR A 120 2.14 -0.12 4.96
C TYR A 120 2.79 -0.56 6.26
N ASN A 121 2.85 0.33 7.25
CA ASN A 121 3.68 0.22 8.45
C ASN A 121 3.13 -0.80 9.45
N ILE A 122 3.36 -2.07 9.13
CA ILE A 122 3.11 -3.26 9.91
C ILE A 122 4.23 -4.27 9.66
N GLY A 123 4.34 -5.28 10.53
CA GLY A 123 5.44 -6.22 10.49
C GLY A 123 6.78 -5.53 10.73
N THR A 124 7.76 -5.82 9.89
CA THR A 124 9.10 -5.27 10.05
C THR A 124 9.21 -3.86 9.50
N THR A 125 9.59 -2.89 10.33
CA THR A 125 10.00 -1.58 9.83
C THR A 125 11.40 -1.65 9.18
N PRO A 126 11.59 -1.22 7.92
CA PRO A 126 12.91 -1.21 7.28
C PRO A 126 13.88 -0.30 8.05
N GLN A 127 15.11 -0.78 8.26
CA GLN A 127 16.15 -0.09 9.04
C GLN A 127 17.33 0.35 8.17
N VAL A 128 18.19 1.24 8.69
CA VAL A 128 19.45 1.54 8.01
C VAL A 128 20.30 0.28 7.94
N ALA A 129 20.72 -0.11 6.73
CA ALA A 129 21.50 -1.32 6.51
C ALA A 129 22.47 -1.14 5.34
N ASN A 130 23.69 -1.66 5.47
CA ASN A 130 24.73 -1.56 4.43
C ASN A 130 24.98 -0.11 3.94
N GLY A 131 24.87 0.88 4.84
CA GLY A 131 25.00 2.30 4.51
C GLY A 131 23.82 2.90 3.73
N VAL A 132 22.73 2.15 3.56
CA VAL A 132 21.50 2.58 2.88
C VAL A 132 20.46 2.97 3.92
N THR A 133 19.91 4.18 3.78
CA THR A 133 18.77 4.66 4.56
C THR A 133 17.47 4.43 3.76
N PRO A 134 16.48 3.68 4.28
CA PRO A 134 15.28 3.31 3.51
C PRO A 134 14.44 4.51 3.07
N GLY A 135 14.38 5.57 3.88
CA GLY A 135 13.63 6.80 3.56
C GLY A 135 14.14 7.57 2.35
N ASP A 136 15.35 7.30 1.87
CA ASP A 136 15.86 7.88 0.61
C ASP A 136 15.20 7.25 -0.63
N TYR A 137 14.59 6.06 -0.47
CA TYR A 137 14.01 5.26 -1.55
C TYR A 137 12.50 5.05 -1.41
N LEU A 138 11.91 5.34 -0.24
CA LEU A 138 10.47 5.37 -0.01
C LEU A 138 9.88 6.74 -0.35
N ASP A 139 8.78 6.75 -1.09
CA ASP A 139 8.01 7.98 -1.33
C ASP A 139 7.00 8.23 -0.23
N TYR A 140 6.41 7.17 0.32
CA TYR A 140 5.37 7.27 1.35
C TYR A 140 5.45 6.13 2.37
N ALA A 141 5.00 6.41 3.58
CA ALA A 141 4.70 5.38 4.57
C ALA A 141 3.43 5.76 5.33
N TRP A 142 2.60 4.78 5.67
CA TRP A 142 1.36 5.01 6.41
C TRP A 142 1.05 3.86 7.35
N GLN A 143 0.34 4.15 8.43
CA GLN A 143 0.05 3.14 9.45
C GLN A 143 -1.03 2.15 9.04
N ALA A 144 -1.05 1.01 9.74
CA ALA A 144 -1.86 -0.15 9.41
C ALA A 144 -3.06 -0.41 10.33
N TYR A 145 -3.20 0.36 11.42
CA TYR A 145 -4.22 0.11 12.43
C TYR A 145 -5.43 1.01 12.19
N TYR A 146 -6.43 0.48 11.48
CA TYR A 146 -7.66 1.20 11.18
C TYR A 146 -8.39 1.68 12.44
N GLY A 147 -8.89 2.92 12.39
CA GLY A 147 -9.56 3.59 13.51
C GLY A 147 -8.60 4.21 14.53
N SER A 148 -7.30 4.28 14.22
CA SER A 148 -6.29 4.85 15.12
C SER A 148 -5.52 6.01 14.48
N TYR A 149 -4.62 6.62 15.26
CA TYR A 149 -3.76 7.70 14.80
C TYR A 149 -2.34 7.54 15.35
N TYR A 150 -1.41 7.10 14.49
CA TYR A 150 0.00 6.92 14.84
C TYR A 150 0.89 7.11 13.61
N ALA A 151 1.81 8.07 13.66
CA ALA A 151 2.72 8.34 12.56
C ALA A 151 3.76 7.22 12.42
N PRO A 152 3.97 6.66 11.21
CA PRO A 152 5.08 5.74 10.98
C PRO A 152 6.43 6.38 11.28
N SER A 153 7.36 5.59 11.80
CA SER A 153 8.75 6.01 12.06
C SER A 153 9.69 5.17 11.22
N VAL A 154 10.07 5.69 10.04
CA VAL A 154 11.00 5.03 9.11
C VAL A 154 12.29 5.86 9.00
N PRO A 155 13.49 5.28 9.20
CA PRO A 155 14.74 6.02 9.08
C PRO A 155 14.87 6.76 7.74
N GLY A 156 15.13 8.06 7.79
CA GLY A 156 15.27 8.95 6.63
C GLY A 156 13.96 9.53 6.09
N LEU A 157 12.80 8.94 6.38
CA LEU A 157 11.51 9.43 5.87
C LEU A 157 10.87 10.40 6.89
N THR A 158 11.41 11.61 6.96
CA THR A 158 11.03 12.60 7.99
C THR A 158 10.02 13.66 7.52
N ASP A 159 9.81 13.78 6.21
CA ASP A 159 8.84 14.71 5.66
C ASP A 159 7.41 14.24 5.98
N LYS A 160 6.70 15.01 6.82
CA LYS A 160 5.30 14.73 7.19
C LYS A 160 4.37 14.65 5.99
N LYS A 161 4.67 15.30 4.87
CA LYS A 161 3.87 15.22 3.64
C LYS A 161 3.91 13.84 2.99
N LYS A 162 4.88 13.01 3.36
CA LYS A 162 5.05 11.63 2.92
C LYS A 162 4.49 10.60 3.92
N LEU A 163 4.03 11.05 5.09
CA LEU A 163 3.62 10.17 6.18
C LEU A 163 2.11 10.20 6.40
N GLY A 164 1.53 9.02 6.64
CA GLY A 164 0.12 8.81 6.93
C GLY A 164 -0.13 8.28 8.33
N PRO A 165 -0.41 9.14 9.32
CA PRO A 165 -0.71 8.71 10.68
C PRO A 165 -2.15 8.21 10.87
N GLY A 166 -3.06 8.55 9.95
CA GLY A 166 -4.47 8.21 10.03
C GLY A 166 -4.84 7.06 9.10
N ALA A 167 -5.52 6.05 9.62
CA ALA A 167 -6.07 4.95 8.83
C ALA A 167 -7.51 4.68 9.26
N ALA A 168 -8.41 4.47 8.29
CA ALA A 168 -9.82 4.17 8.55
C ALA A 168 -10.33 3.05 7.65
N TRP A 169 -11.04 2.10 8.25
CA TRP A 169 -11.79 1.07 7.52
C TRP A 169 -13.19 1.61 7.25
N ILE A 170 -13.50 1.82 5.96
CA ILE A 170 -14.79 2.32 5.52
C ILE A 170 -15.88 1.29 5.85
N PRO A 171 -17.00 1.69 6.47
CA PRO A 171 -18.11 0.78 6.69
C PRO A 171 -18.64 0.18 5.38
N ALA A 172 -18.69 -1.14 5.22
CA ALA A 172 -19.39 -1.74 4.09
C ALA A 172 -20.90 -1.80 4.38
N ALA A 173 -21.75 -1.47 3.40
CA ALA A 173 -23.16 -1.84 3.49
C ALA A 173 -23.25 -3.37 3.32
N GLY A 174 -23.65 -4.08 4.38
CA GLY A 174 -23.78 -5.55 4.35
C GLY A 174 -22.64 -6.33 5.01
N GLY A 175 -21.70 -5.67 5.69
CA GLY A 175 -20.85 -6.26 6.73
C GLY A 175 -19.93 -7.41 6.30
N GLN A 176 -18.66 -7.09 6.03
CA GLN A 176 -17.59 -8.04 6.30
C GLN A 176 -17.13 -7.79 7.74
N GLY A 177 -17.32 -8.79 8.61
CA GLY A 177 -17.28 -8.68 10.07
C GLY A 177 -15.92 -8.30 10.67
N GLY A 178 -15.60 -7.01 10.65
CA GLY A 178 -14.52 -6.41 11.43
C GLY A 178 -14.93 -5.10 12.11
N ASN A 179 -14.03 -4.54 12.91
CA ASN A 179 -14.24 -3.27 13.60
C ASN A 179 -14.09 -2.11 12.59
N VAL A 180 -15.15 -1.82 11.83
CA VAL A 180 -15.22 -0.65 10.93
C VAL A 180 -15.01 0.65 11.71
N THR A 181 -14.42 1.65 11.08
CA THR A 181 -14.17 2.94 11.74
C THR A 181 -15.43 3.80 11.69
N ASP A 182 -15.98 4.12 12.86
CA ASP A 182 -17.15 5.00 12.95
C ASP A 182 -16.82 6.41 12.40
N VAL A 183 -17.87 7.13 11.97
CA VAL A 183 -17.70 8.40 11.28
C VAL A 183 -17.06 9.49 12.15
N TYR A 184 -17.30 9.49 13.46
CA TYR A 184 -16.72 10.50 14.35
C TYR A 184 -15.24 10.25 14.58
N THR A 185 -14.84 8.99 14.75
CA THR A 185 -13.43 8.59 14.81
C THR A 185 -12.72 8.93 13.50
N ALA A 186 -13.31 8.60 12.35
CA ALA A 186 -12.73 8.91 11.04
C ALA A 186 -12.59 10.42 10.80
N GLU A 187 -13.62 11.21 11.15
CA GLU A 187 -13.59 12.67 11.07
C GLU A 187 -12.48 13.25 11.98
N ASN A 188 -12.34 12.75 13.20
CA ASN A 188 -11.29 13.18 14.11
C ASN A 188 -9.89 12.86 13.56
N ILE A 189 -9.69 11.67 13.00
CA ILE A 189 -8.43 11.28 12.33
C ILE A 189 -8.12 12.23 11.16
N ALA A 190 -9.12 12.55 10.34
CA ALA A 190 -8.98 13.49 9.23
C ALA A 190 -8.56 14.89 9.70
N ARG A 191 -9.25 15.45 10.70
CA ARG A 191 -8.92 16.76 11.28
C ARG A 191 -7.50 16.77 11.84
N ARG A 192 -7.11 15.74 12.59
CA ARG A 192 -5.76 15.61 13.14
C ARG A 192 -4.70 15.52 12.04
N THR A 193 -4.96 14.79 10.96
CA THR A 193 -4.03 14.66 9.83
C THR A 193 -3.66 16.04 9.26
N ILE A 194 -4.67 16.92 9.08
CA ILE A 194 -4.45 18.30 8.62
C ILE A 194 -3.77 19.15 9.70
N GLN A 195 -4.28 19.13 10.93
CA GLN A 195 -3.77 19.95 12.05
C GLN A 195 -2.30 19.67 12.37
N ASP A 196 -1.89 18.40 12.34
CA ASP A 196 -0.52 17.97 12.65
C ASP A 196 0.43 18.12 11.45
N GLY A 197 -0.11 18.51 10.28
CA GLY A 197 0.63 18.83 9.06
C GLY A 197 0.99 17.64 8.17
N TYR A 198 0.37 16.48 8.35
CA TYR A 198 0.62 15.27 7.56
C TYR A 198 -0.02 15.33 6.16
N GLY A 199 0.52 14.53 5.23
CA GLY A 199 0.10 14.55 3.81
C GLY A 199 -0.75 13.36 3.37
N VAL A 200 -0.91 12.33 4.21
CA VAL A 200 -1.60 11.10 3.83
C VAL A 200 -2.61 10.68 4.90
N MET A 201 -3.78 10.21 4.45
CA MET A 201 -4.73 9.45 5.26
C MET A 201 -5.16 8.22 4.45
N VAL A 202 -5.20 7.06 5.10
CA VAL A 202 -5.51 5.78 4.47
C VAL A 202 -6.97 5.43 4.67
N PHE A 203 -7.58 4.94 3.61
CA PHE A 203 -8.93 4.39 3.59
C PHE A 203 -8.88 2.96 3.07
N TYR A 204 -9.56 2.05 3.74
CA TYR A 204 -9.63 0.64 3.36
C TYR A 204 -11.07 0.19 3.10
N ASP A 205 -11.20 -0.73 2.15
CA ASP A 205 -12.43 -1.46 1.84
C ASP A 205 -13.59 -0.59 1.30
N LEU A 206 -13.27 0.33 0.38
CA LEU A 206 -14.30 1.04 -0.37
C LEU A 206 -15.05 0.05 -1.27
N THR A 207 -16.35 -0.15 -0.99
CA THR A 207 -17.23 -1.01 -1.80
C THR A 207 -18.09 -0.21 -2.77
N ALA A 208 -18.80 -0.91 -3.66
CA ALA A 208 -19.75 -0.30 -4.62
C ALA A 208 -20.99 0.36 -3.95
N THR A 209 -21.15 0.22 -2.64
CA THR A 209 -22.21 0.92 -1.90
C THR A 209 -21.68 2.19 -1.29
N ALA A 210 -22.21 3.32 -1.73
CA ALA A 210 -21.78 4.63 -1.27
C ALA A 210 -22.11 4.86 0.21
N GLN A 211 -21.09 5.10 1.02
CA GLN A 211 -21.24 5.53 2.42
C GLN A 211 -21.25 7.06 2.51
N MET A 212 -22.21 7.71 1.87
CA MET A 212 -22.13 9.16 1.62
C MET A 212 -22.02 10.00 2.88
N THR A 213 -22.80 9.72 3.92
CA THR A 213 -22.69 10.42 5.21
C THR A 213 -21.28 10.32 5.79
N TRP A 214 -20.65 9.16 5.65
CA TRP A 214 -19.29 8.92 6.15
C TRP A 214 -18.27 9.69 5.31
N MET A 215 -18.36 9.55 3.98
CA MET A 215 -17.45 10.18 3.01
C MET A 215 -17.53 11.70 3.05
N GLU A 216 -18.73 12.28 3.11
CA GLU A 216 -18.94 13.72 3.19
C GLU A 216 -18.30 14.32 4.43
N ARG A 217 -18.51 13.71 5.62
CA ARG A 217 -17.91 14.21 6.87
C ARG A 217 -16.39 14.18 6.83
N VAL A 218 -15.82 13.07 6.38
CA VAL A 218 -14.37 12.89 6.31
C VAL A 218 -13.76 13.78 5.22
N GLY A 219 -14.38 13.85 4.04
CA GLY A 219 -13.96 14.70 2.93
C GLY A 219 -13.98 16.18 3.33
N LYS A 220 -15.03 16.63 4.01
CA LYS A 220 -15.12 18.00 4.54
C LYS A 220 -14.06 18.31 5.59
N ALA A 221 -13.69 17.33 6.43
CA ALA A 221 -12.61 17.49 7.40
C ALA A 221 -11.22 17.60 6.73
N LEU A 222 -10.98 16.86 5.65
CA LEU A 222 -9.70 16.88 4.92
C LEU A 222 -9.54 18.08 3.99
N TYR A 223 -10.60 18.43 3.27
CA TYR A 223 -10.54 19.35 2.12
C TYR A 223 -11.40 20.60 2.28
N ASN A 224 -12.21 20.69 3.35
CA ASN A 224 -13.20 21.76 3.54
C ASN A 224 -14.14 21.91 2.33
N ASP A 225 -14.49 20.79 1.72
CA ASP A 225 -15.36 20.72 0.54
C ASP A 225 -16.30 19.52 0.65
N ASP A 226 -17.41 19.56 -0.08
CA ASP A 226 -18.43 18.51 -0.06
C ASP A 226 -18.07 17.36 -1.02
N VAL A 227 -18.51 16.14 -0.69
CA VAL A 227 -18.30 14.95 -1.53
C VAL A 227 -19.55 14.68 -2.34
N ILE A 228 -19.40 14.56 -3.66
CA ILE A 228 -20.50 14.17 -4.56
C ILE A 228 -20.31 12.74 -5.06
N THR A 229 -21.41 11.98 -5.15
CA THR A 229 -21.42 10.74 -5.91
C THR A 229 -21.47 11.06 -7.40
N ILE A 230 -20.67 10.34 -8.16
CA ILE A 230 -20.86 10.22 -9.61
C ILE A 230 -21.30 8.80 -9.90
N GLU A 231 -22.29 8.63 -10.79
CA GLU A 231 -22.55 7.30 -11.34
C GLU A 231 -21.35 6.89 -12.18
N ASP A 232 -20.73 5.77 -11.81
CA ASP A 232 -19.64 5.20 -12.58
C ASP A 232 -20.19 4.16 -13.57
N PRO A 233 -20.00 4.33 -14.89
CA PRO A 233 -20.41 3.35 -15.89
C PRO A 233 -19.70 1.99 -15.76
N TYR A 234 -18.66 1.90 -14.91
CA TYR A 234 -17.90 0.67 -14.66
C TYR A 234 -18.32 -0.05 -13.37
N ARG A 235 -19.50 0.26 -12.79
CA ARG A 235 -20.07 -0.48 -11.67
C ARG A 235 -20.18 -1.97 -12.07
N LEU A 236 -19.36 -2.81 -11.42
CA LEU A 236 -19.37 -4.27 -11.57
C LEU A 236 -20.69 -4.87 -11.08
#